data_AF-A0A7X7HTQ6-F1
#
_entry.id   AF-A0A7X7HTQ6-F1
#
_cell.length_a   1.000
_cell.length_b   1.000
_cell.length_c   1.000
_cell.angle_alpha   90.00
_cell.angle_beta   90.00
_cell.angle_gamma   90.00
#
_symmetry.space_group_name_H-M   'P 1'
#
loop_
_entity.id
_entity.type
_entity.pdbx_description
1 polymer ?
#
loop_
_entity_poly.entity_id
_entity_poly.type
_entity_poly.pdbx_seq_one_letter_code
_entity_poly.pdbx_strand_id
1 'polypeptide(L)' 'MKVMVMMSGGVDSSVAAALLRDQGHDVVGVTLKLWGGESDS' A
#
# COMPACT_ATOMS: atom_id res chain seq x y z
N MET A 1 1.35 -8.81 -13.43
CA MET A 1 1.07 -7.40 -13.83
C MET A 1 1.84 -6.48 -12.88
N LYS A 2 2.20 -5.25 -13.27
CA LYS A 2 2.73 -4.26 -12.31
C LYS A 2 1.58 -3.53 -11.65
N VAL A 3 1.53 -3.53 -10.32
CA VAL A 3 0.40 -2.98 -9.55
C VAL A 3 0.92 -2.04 -8.49
N MET A 4 0.39 -0.82 -8.47
CA MET A 4 0.65 0.15 -7.40
C MET A 4 -0.48 0.05 -6.38
N VAL A 5 -0.14 -0.11 -5.10
CA VAL A 5 -1.11 -0.18 -3.99
C VAL A 5 -0.92 1.03 -3.09
N MET A 6 -1.99 1.79 -2.85
CA MET A 6 -1.98 2.84 -1.85
C MET A 6 -1.99 2.24 -0.44
N MET A 7 -0.88 2.42 0.27
CA MET A 7 -0.66 1.95 1.61
C MET A 7 -1.09 3.03 2.60
N SER A 8 -2.30 2.90 3.13
CA SER A 8 -2.85 3.86 4.11
C SER A 8 -2.28 3.69 5.53
N GLY A 9 -1.47 2.64 5.75
CA GLY A 9 -1.06 2.19 7.08
C GLY A 9 -2.08 1.27 7.76
N GLY A 10 -3.27 1.09 7.17
CA GLY A 10 -4.31 0.19 7.66
C GLY A 10 -4.12 -1.28 7.22
N VAL A 11 -4.78 -2.18 7.94
CA VAL A 11 -4.74 -3.63 7.68
C VAL A 11 -5.28 -3.98 6.29
N ASP A 12 -6.33 -3.29 5.83
CA ASP A 12 -6.96 -3.59 4.53
C ASP A 12 -5.98 -3.43 3.37
N SER A 13 -5.25 -2.30 3.35
CA SER A 13 -4.23 -2.04 2.32
C SER A 13 -3.08 -3.06 2.38
N SER A 14 -2.74 -3.52 3.59
CA SER A 14 -1.70 -4.52 3.81
C SER A 14 -2.11 -5.90 3.28
N VAL A 15 -3.35 -6.31 3.56
CA VAL A 15 -3.92 -7.58 3.07
C VAL A 15 -4.07 -7.54 1.55
N ALA A 16 -4.55 -6.43 0.99
CA ALA A 16 -4.67 -6.25 -0.45
C ALA A 16 -3.31 -6.40 -1.17
N ALA A 17 -2.25 -5.77 -0.65
CA ALA A 17 -0.90 -5.90 -1.19
C ALA A 17 -0.37 -7.34 -1.09
N ALA A 18 -0.65 -8.04 0.01
CA ALA A 18 -0.25 -9.43 0.21
C ALA A 18 -0.92 -10.37 -0.81
N LEU A 19 -2.24 -10.24 -0.99
CA LEU A 19 -2.99 -11.06 -1.95
C LEU A 19 -2.51 -10.85 -3.39
N LEU A 20 -2.19 -9.60 -3.77
CA LEU A 20 -1.65 -9.30 -5.10
C LEU A 20 -0.24 -9.90 -5.29
N ARG A 21 0.59 -9.86 -4.24
CA ARG A 21 1.90 -10.54 -4.28
C ARG A 21 1.76 -12.05 -4.42
N ASP A 22 0.85 -12.68 -3.66
CA ASP A 22 0.62 -14.14 -3.72
C ASP A 22 0.09 -14.59 -5.08
N GLN A 23 -0.60 -13.71 -5.80
CA GLN A 23 -1.03 -13.92 -7.18
C GLN A 23 0.10 -13.73 -8.22
N GLY A 24 1.32 -13.40 -7.79
CA GLY A 24 2.48 -13.24 -8.66
C GLY A 24 2.58 -11.87 -9.34
N HIS A 25 1.91 -10.84 -8.82
CA HIS A 25 2.07 -9.47 -9.32
C HIS A 25 3.34 -8.81 -8.78
N ASP A 26 3.91 -7.90 -9.59
CA ASP A 26 4.98 -7.00 -9.18
C ASP A 26 4.32 -5.80 -8.47
N VAL A 27 4.32 -5.82 -7.14
CA VAL A 27 3.57 -4.88 -6.30
C VAL A 27 4.48 -3.80 -5.73
N VAL A 28 4.10 -2.54 -5.95
CA VAL A 28 4.75 -1.37 -5.33
C VAL A 28 3.77 -0.69 -4.38
N GLY A 29 4.12 -0.66 -3.09
CA GLY A 29 3.36 0.07 -2.07
C GLY A 29 3.72 1.56 -2.05
N VAL A 30 2.72 2.44 -1.98
CA VAL A 30 2.89 3.89 -1.92
C VAL A 30 2.01 4.48 -0.82
N THR A 31 2.60 5.21 0.11
CA THR A 31 1.86 6.01 1.09
C THR A 31 1.82 7.46 0.61
N LEU A 32 0.64 8.07 0.64
CA LEU A 32 0.48 9.50 0.37
C LEU A 32 0.51 10.28 1.68
N LYS A 33 1.35 11.32 1.72
CA LYS A 33 1.28 12.36 2.76
C LYS A 33 0.39 13.48 2.27
N LEU A 34 -0.75 13.68 2.92
CA LEU A 34 -1.82 14.57 2.44
C LEU A 34 -2.08 15.73 3.40
N TRP A 35 -1.86 15.52 4.70
CA TRP A 35 -2.28 16.46 5.75
C TRP A 35 -1.11 16.95 6.60
N GLY A 36 0.05 16.28 6.54
CA GLY A 36 1.24 16.64 7.30
C GLY A 36 1.12 16.35 8.80
N GLY A 37 2.23 16.48 9.53
CA GLY A 37 2.30 16.22 10.98
C GLY A 37 2.76 14.80 11.35
N GLU A 38 2.83 14.52 12.65
CA GLU A 38 3.33 13.24 13.18
C GLU A 38 2.49 12.04 12.72
N SER A 39 1.18 12.22 12.51
CA SER A 39 0.30 11.15 12.02
C SER A 39 0.56 10.73 10.56
N ASP A 40 1.30 11.53 9.79
CA ASP A 40 1.63 11.32 8.37
C ASP A 40 3.09 10.83 8.18
N SER A 41 3.79 10.42 9.26
CA SER A 41 5.22 10.08 9.25
C SER A 41 5.56 8.73 9.89
#